data_AF-A0A5S3WJD8-F1
#
_entry.id   AF-A0A5S3WJD8-F1
#
_cell.length_a   1.000
_cell.length_b   1.000
_cell.length_c   1.000
_cell.angle_alpha   90.00
_cell.angle_beta   90.00
_cell.angle_gamma   90.00
#
_symmetry.space_group_name_H-M   'P 1'
#
loop_
_entity.id
_entity.type
_entity.pdbx_description
1 polymer ?
#
loop_
_entity_poly.entity_id
_entity_poly.type
_entity_poly.pdbx_seq_one_letter_code
_entity_poly.pdbx_strand_id
1 'polypeptide(L)' 'IDVLSGSYPELEADELLYLYQKLINDASLALEQDTHPEQKTFAGKRFTLYPFVAASEPTNESNDPV' A
#
# COMPACT_ATOMS: atom_id res chain seq x y z
N ILE A 1 -9.51 2.27 -0.08
CA ILE A 1 -8.75 1.85 1.12
C ILE A 1 -7.97 3.06 1.58
N ASP A 2 -8.50 3.83 2.52
CA ASP A 2 -7.67 4.75 3.29
C ASP A 2 -7.88 4.43 4.77
N VAL A 3 -7.51 3.19 5.10
CA VAL A 3 -7.67 2.61 6.45
C VAL A 3 -6.91 3.45 7.46
N LEU A 4 -5.79 4.05 7.07
CA LEU A 4 -4.97 4.90 7.95
C LEU A 4 -5.71 6.18 8.33
N SER A 5 -6.21 6.95 7.36
CA SER A 5 -6.93 8.20 7.66
C SER A 5 -8.22 7.95 8.46
N GLY A 6 -8.88 6.81 8.26
CA GLY A 6 -10.07 6.44 9.04
C GLY A 6 -9.75 5.92 10.46
N SER A 7 -8.62 5.25 10.64
CA SER A 7 -8.23 4.66 11.93
C SER A 7 -7.47 5.62 12.84
N TYR A 8 -6.85 6.65 12.26
CA TYR A 8 -6.03 7.63 12.96
C TYR A 8 -6.42 9.06 12.57
N PRO A 9 -7.64 9.51 12.89
CA PRO A 9 -8.16 10.82 12.46
C PRO A 9 -7.44 12.01 13.13
N GLU A 10 -6.74 11.77 14.24
CA GLU A 10 -6.00 12.81 14.98
C GLU A 10 -4.57 13.00 14.47
N LEU A 11 -4.09 12.11 13.58
CA LEU A 11 -2.74 12.20 13.05
C LEU A 11 -2.65 13.18 11.89
N GLU A 12 -1.59 13.99 11.92
CA GLU A 12 -1.26 14.87 10.82
C GLU A 12 -0.76 14.08 9.61
N ALA A 13 -0.80 14.71 8.44
CA ALA A 13 -0.49 14.06 7.17
C ALA A 13 0.92 13.43 7.11
N ASP A 14 1.90 14.03 7.78
CA ASP A 14 3.28 13.56 7.90
C ASP A 14 3.40 12.33 8.81
N GLU A 15 2.62 12.27 9.89
CA GLU A 15 2.55 11.10 10.77
C GLU A 15 1.86 9.93 10.08
N LEU A 16 0.77 10.18 9.35
CA LEU A 16 0.11 9.19 8.50
C LEU A 16 1.05 8.66 7.41
N LEU A 17 1.83 9.54 6.79
CA LEU A 17 2.82 9.18 5.79
C LEU A 17 3.96 8.33 6.40
N TYR A 18 4.41 8.65 7.62
CA TYR A 18 5.39 7.84 8.34
C TYR A 18 4.86 6.44 8.64
N LEU A 19 3.62 6.31 9.12
CA LEU A 19 3.00 5.01 9.37
C LEU A 19 2.87 4.18 8.10
N TYR A 20 2.45 4.81 7.00
CA TYR A 20 2.40 4.16 5.68
C TYR A 20 3.77 3.60 5.30
N GLN A 21 4.83 4.40 5.42
CA GLN A 21 6.21 3.96 5.15
C GLN A 21 6.71 2.88 6.11
N LYS A 22 6.26 2.89 7.37
CA LYS A 22 6.66 1.90 8.37
C LYS A 22 5.99 0.55 8.14
N LEU A 23 4.71 0.55 7.77
CA LEU A 23 3.96 -0.63 7.32
C LEU A 23 4.62 -1.26 6.08
N ILE A 24 5.11 -0.43 5.17
CA ILE A 24 5.86 -0.90 3.98
C ILE A 24 7.14 -1.65 4.35
N ASN A 25 7.85 -1.19 5.37
CA ASN A 25 9.11 -1.80 5.79
C ASN A 25 8.94 -3.01 6.71
N ASP A 26 7.70 -3.45 6.98
CA ASP A 26 7.42 -4.61 7.80
C ASP A 26 7.62 -5.89 6.97
N ALA A 27 8.70 -6.61 7.25
CA ALA A 27 9.05 -7.86 6.57
C ALA A 27 8.06 -9.02 6.81
N SER A 28 7.10 -8.86 7.72
CA SER A 28 6.00 -9.82 7.91
C SER A 28 4.90 -9.70 6.85
N LEU A 29 4.85 -8.59 6.11
CA LEU A 29 3.92 -8.36 5.03
C LEU A 29 4.60 -8.68 3.69
N ALA A 30 4.13 -9.71 2.99
CA ALA A 30 4.56 -10.02 1.62
C ALA A 30 3.97 -9.00 0.64
N LEU A 31 4.58 -7.81 0.59
CA LEU A 31 4.19 -6.68 -0.23
C LEU A 31 5.19 -6.50 -1.36
N GLU A 32 4.71 -6.43 -2.61
CA GLU A 32 5.53 -6.07 -3.75
C GLU A 32 5.31 -4.61 -4.12
N GLN A 33 6.41 -3.88 -4.33
CA GLN A 33 6.33 -2.46 -4.68
C GLN A 33 5.80 -2.33 -6.11
N ASP A 34 4.69 -1.62 -6.29
CA ASP A 34 4.25 -1.25 -7.63
C ASP A 34 5.28 -0.28 -8.23
N THR A 35 5.56 -0.47 -9.51
CA THR A 35 6.46 0.38 -10.28
C THR A 35 5.78 1.66 -10.75
N HIS A 36 4.46 1.79 -10.57
CA HIS A 36 3.69 2.96 -10.96
C HIS A 36 3.29 3.82 -9.76
N PRO A 37 3.50 5.15 -9.81
CA PRO A 37 3.08 6.03 -8.75
C PRO A 37 1.55 6.24 -8.77
N GLU A 38 0.91 6.16 -7.61
CA GLU A 38 -0.49 6.47 -7.36
C GLU A 38 -0.62 7.73 -6.48
N GLN A 39 -1.66 8.53 -6.69
CA GLN A 39 -1.97 9.64 -5.79
C GLN A 39 -2.79 9.15 -4.60
N LYS A 40 -2.24 9.28 -3.39
CA LYS A 40 -2.97 9.10 -2.13
C LYS A 40 -3.24 10.46 -1.48
N THR A 41 -4.36 10.56 -0.77
CA THR A 41 -4.69 11.75 0.01
C THR A 41 -4.65 11.36 1.48
N PHE A 42 -3.80 12.01 2.28
CA PHE A 42 -3.75 11.84 3.73
C PHE A 42 -4.07 13.19 4.38
N ALA A 43 -5.04 13.22 5.30
CA ALA A 43 -5.48 14.42 6.02
C ALA A 43 -5.65 15.66 5.09
N GLY A 44 -6.27 15.47 3.92
CA GLY A 44 -6.51 16.53 2.93
C GLY A 44 -5.31 16.96 2.09
N LYS A 45 -4.11 16.41 2.34
CA LYS A 45 -2.90 16.65 1.53
C LYS A 45 -2.71 15.50 0.54
N ARG A 46 -2.37 15.84 -0.70
CA ARG A 46 -2.11 14.86 -1.77
C ARG A 46 -0.63 14.51 -1.83
N PHE A 47 -0.35 13.21 -1.87
CA PHE A 47 0.97 12.63 -1.99
C PHE A 47 0.99 11.69 -3.20
N THR A 48 2.06 11.75 -3.98
CA THR A 48 2.34 10.78 -5.03
C THR A 48 3.25 9.71 -4.44
N LEU A 49 2.76 8.49 -4.33
CA LEU A 49 3.44 7.37 -3.67
C LEU A 49 3.45 6.18 -4.60
N TYR A 50 4.44 5.30 -4.46
CA TYR A 50 4.39 3.98 -5.08
C TYR A 50 3.62 3.05 -4.14
N PRO A 51 2.37 2.68 -4.46
CA PRO A 51 1.62 1.72 -3.67
C PRO A 51 2.28 0.35 -3.76
N PHE A 52 2.09 -0.48 -2.75
CA PHE A 52 2.44 -1.90 -2.86
C PHE A 52 1.18 -2.67 -3.24
N VAL A 53 1.33 -3.58 -4.19
CA VAL A 53 0.33 -4.61 -4.46
C VAL A 53 0.61 -5.77 -3.52
N ALA A 54 -0.45 -6.45 -3.05
CA ALA A 54 -0.24 -7.75 -2.41
C ALA A 54 0.54 -8.60 -3.42
N ALA A 55 1.66 -9.18 -3.00
CA ALA A 55 2.38 -10.13 -3.82
C ALA A 55 1.34 -11.20 -4.18
N SER A 56 0.90 -11.19 -5.44
CA SER A 56 -0.03 -12.21 -5.89
C SER A 56 0.78 -13.48 -5.82
N GLU A 57 0.41 -14.43 -4.94
CA GLU A 57 0.94 -15.79 -5.11
C GLU A 57 0.73 -16.12 -6.59
N PRO A 58 1.78 -16.50 -7.33
CA PRO A 58 1.64 -16.82 -8.73
C PRO A 58 0.56 -17.89 -8.79
N THR A 59 -0.61 -17.53 -9.29
CA THR A 59 -1.70 -18.47 -9.46
C THR A 59 -1.19 -19.38 -10.54
N ASN A 60 -0.68 -20.53 -10.12
CA ASN A 60 -0.25 -21.61 -10.98
C ASN A 60 -1.56 -22.22 -11.53
N GLU A 61 -2.28 -21.47 -12.36
CA GLU A 61 -3.31 -22.03 -13.22
C GLU A 61 -2.57 -22.88 -14.24
N SER A 62 -2.28 -24.12 -13.83
CA SER A 62 -2.11 -25.26 -14.73
C SER A 62 -3.43 -25.45 -15.47
N ASN A 63 -3.68 -24.59 -16.45
CA ASN A 63 -4.60 -24.89 -17.53
C ASN A 63 -3.81 -25.71 -18.53
N ASP A 64 -3.76 -27.02 -18.25
CA ASP A 64 -3.63 -28.03 -19.29
C ASP A 64 -4.94 -27.97 -20.12
N PRO A 65 -4.86 -27.59 -21.41
CA PRO A 65 -5.56 -28.43 -22.38
C PRO A 65 -4.82 -28.52 -23.74
N VAL A 66 -4.51 -29.75 -24.16
CA VAL A 66 -5.05 -30.46 -25.36
C VAL A 66 -4.22 -31.70 -25.65
#